data_AF-A0A7C5NCW9-F1
#
_entry.id   AF-A0A7C5NCW9-F1
#
_cell.length_a   1.000
_cell.length_b   1.000
_cell.length_c   1.000
_cell.angle_alpha   90.00
_cell.angle_beta   90.00
_cell.angle_gamma   90.00
#
_symmetry.space_group_name_H-M   'P 1'
#
loop_
_entity.id
_entity.type
_entity.pdbx_description
1 polymer ?
#
loop_
_entity_poly.entity_id
_entity_poly.type
_entity_poly.pdbx_seq_one_letter_code
_entity_poly.pdbx_strand_id
1 'polypeptide(L)'
;MLFNSYEFIFFFLPFTFLVYFYLNTKHWTEAGKAFLVFASLFFYSWWNIAYLPLILISMLFNYTLGRHLSSRKQRGREAGNRLLLTIGILFNLGLLGYYKYADFLLDNLNTLLHTQLDLLHLALPLAISFYTFQQIAYLVDSYRNETKEYDFLNYAVFVTFFPQLSAGPIVHHAEMMPQFSRKKNKLVSYHNIALGLFVFAMGLFKKVTIADT
;
A
#
# COMPACT_ATOMS: atom_id res chain seq x y z
N MET A 1 4.10 -8.96 10.08
CA MET A 1 4.72 -10.30 10.02
C MET A 1 5.86 -10.26 9.02
N LEU A 2 6.96 -11.00 9.25
CA LEU A 2 8.10 -11.00 8.31
C LEU A 2 7.91 -12.09 7.23
N PHE A 3 8.36 -11.83 6.01
CA PHE A 3 8.21 -12.79 4.90
C PHE A 3 9.02 -14.08 5.06
N ASN A 4 10.11 -14.05 5.83
CA ASN A 4 10.95 -15.20 6.15
C ASN A 4 10.50 -15.95 7.41
N SER A 5 9.41 -15.53 8.07
CA SER A 5 8.90 -16.17 9.28
C SER A 5 8.10 -17.44 8.98
N TYR A 6 8.11 -18.39 9.92
CA TYR A 6 7.38 -19.65 9.78
C TYR A 6 5.86 -19.42 9.74
N GLU A 7 5.37 -18.45 10.50
CA GLU A 7 3.98 -18.00 10.53
C GLU A 7 3.53 -17.52 9.15
N PHE A 8 4.39 -16.78 8.45
CA PHE A 8 4.09 -16.35 7.08
C PHE A 8 4.05 -17.53 6.12
N ILE A 9 5.12 -18.33 6.12
CA ILE A 9 5.36 -19.36 5.10
C ILE A 9 4.34 -20.49 5.20
N PHE A 10 4.06 -20.98 6.41
CA PHE A 10 3.26 -22.19 6.60
C PHE A 10 1.79 -21.92 6.92
N PHE A 11 1.44 -20.76 7.46
CA PHE A 11 0.06 -20.45 7.85
C PHE A 11 -0.54 -19.36 6.98
N PHE A 12 -0.02 -18.14 7.05
CA PHE A 12 -0.66 -16.98 6.43
C PHE A 12 -0.71 -17.06 4.90
N LEU A 13 0.41 -17.41 4.25
CA LEU A 13 0.49 -17.46 2.79
C LEU A 13 -0.41 -18.58 2.21
N PRO A 14 -0.34 -19.85 2.67
CA PRO A 14 -1.23 -20.90 2.19
C PRO A 14 -2.69 -20.61 2.48
N PHE A 15 -3.02 -20.11 3.68
CA PHE A 15 -4.39 -19.75 4.05
C PHE A 15 -4.95 -18.65 3.13
N THR A 16 -4.20 -17.56 2.95
CA THR A 16 -4.63 -16.44 2.09
C THR A 16 -4.80 -16.88 0.65
N PHE A 17 -3.88 -17.70 0.15
CA PHE A 17 -3.96 -18.28 -1.20
C PHE A 17 -5.23 -19.14 -1.37
N LEU A 18 -5.46 -20.10 -0.47
CA LEU A 18 -6.58 -21.02 -0.57
C LEU A 18 -7.92 -20.31 -0.51
N VAL A 19 -8.12 -19.39 0.45
CA VAL A 19 -9.38 -18.66 0.59
C VAL A 19 -9.63 -17.75 -0.61
N TYR A 20 -8.62 -17.03 -1.10
CA TYR A 20 -8.77 -16.16 -2.27
C TYR A 20 -9.20 -16.94 -3.52
N PHE A 21 -8.54 -18.05 -3.84
CA PHE A 21 -8.89 -18.85 -5.02
C PHE A 21 -10.21 -19.63 -4.83
N TYR A 22 -10.54 -20.04 -3.60
CA TYR A 22 -11.84 -20.63 -3.29
C TYR A 22 -12.99 -19.66 -3.57
N LEU A 23 -12.89 -18.41 -3.10
CA LEU A 23 -13.90 -17.38 -3.36
C LEU A 23 -14.05 -17.07 -4.86
N ASN A 24 -12.94 -17.01 -5.60
CA ASN A 24 -12.97 -16.81 -7.04
C ASN A 24 -13.58 -17.99 -7.81
N THR A 25 -13.41 -19.23 -7.33
CA THR A 25 -14.06 -20.43 -7.91
C THR A 25 -15.58 -20.36 -7.77
N LYS A 26 -16.09 -19.71 -6.72
CA LYS A 26 -17.53 -19.43 -6.53
C LYS A 26 -18.02 -18.19 -7.28
N HIS A 27 -17.19 -17.58 -8.13
CA HIS A 27 -17.45 -16.32 -8.82
C HIS A 27 -17.69 -15.12 -7.89
N TRP A 28 -17.30 -15.21 -6.61
CA TRP A 28 -17.44 -14.12 -5.62
C TRP A 28 -16.21 -13.20 -5.66
N THR A 29 -15.99 -12.55 -6.80
CA THR A 29 -14.75 -11.78 -7.04
C THR A 29 -14.59 -10.59 -6.11
N GLU A 30 -15.69 -9.92 -5.77
CA GLU A 30 -15.69 -8.80 -4.82
C GLU A 30 -15.37 -9.27 -3.41
N ALA A 31 -15.93 -10.41 -2.97
CA ALA A 31 -15.57 -11.02 -1.69
C ALA A 31 -14.10 -11.44 -1.67
N GLY A 32 -13.56 -11.96 -2.77
CA GLY A 32 -12.14 -12.29 -2.91
C GLY A 32 -11.23 -11.07 -2.74
N LYS A 33 -11.59 -9.92 -3.34
CA LYS A 33 -10.88 -8.64 -3.15
C LYS A 33 -11.00 -8.15 -1.70
N ALA A 34 -12.19 -8.19 -1.11
CA ALA A 34 -12.42 -7.77 0.27
C ALA A 34 -11.62 -8.64 1.26
N PHE A 35 -11.57 -9.95 1.04
CA PHE A 35 -10.73 -10.85 1.80
C PHE A 35 -9.24 -10.51 1.66
N LEU A 36 -8.77 -10.18 0.46
CA LEU A 36 -7.40 -9.73 0.22
C LEU A 36 -7.05 -8.45 0.99
N VAL A 37 -7.97 -7.47 1.01
CA VAL A 37 -7.80 -6.25 1.82
C VAL A 37 -7.71 -6.60 3.30
N PHE A 38 -8.63 -7.44 3.79
CA PHE A 38 -8.62 -7.88 5.19
C PHE A 38 -7.33 -8.60 5.56
N ALA A 39 -6.91 -9.59 4.77
CA ALA A 39 -5.66 -10.34 4.97
C ALA A 39 -4.44 -9.40 4.96
N SER A 40 -4.45 -8.39 4.09
CA SER A 40 -3.35 -7.44 3.99
C SER A 40 -3.30 -6.45 5.16
N LEU A 41 -4.46 -5.97 5.62
CA LEU A 41 -4.55 -5.14 6.83
C LEU A 41 -4.16 -5.92 8.08
N PHE A 42 -4.51 -7.21 8.15
CA PHE A 42 -4.07 -8.11 9.21
C PHE A 42 -2.54 -8.31 9.18
N PHE A 43 -1.96 -8.52 8.00
CA PHE A 43 -0.51 -8.61 7.84
C PHE A 43 0.21 -7.35 8.32
N TYR A 44 -0.35 -6.19 7.98
CA TYR A 44 0.16 -4.88 8.38
C TYR A 44 0.06 -4.66 9.90
N SER A 45 -1.10 -4.94 10.50
CA SER A 45 -1.34 -4.73 11.93
C SER A 45 -0.58 -5.71 12.84
N TRP A 46 -0.05 -6.81 12.28
CA TRP A 46 0.78 -7.78 12.99
C TRP A 46 2.01 -7.16 13.67
N TRP A 47 2.55 -6.06 13.13
CA TRP A 47 3.67 -5.36 13.80
C TRP A 47 3.18 -4.49 14.96
N ASN A 48 2.21 -3.62 14.71
CA ASN A 48 1.59 -2.81 15.74
C ASN A 48 0.20 -2.32 15.26
N ILE A 49 -0.84 -2.75 15.98
CA ILE A 49 -2.23 -2.43 15.67
C ILE A 49 -2.57 -0.94 15.80
N ALA A 50 -1.81 -0.17 16.60
CA ALA A 50 -2.05 1.26 16.83
C ALA A 50 -1.91 2.09 15.54
N TYR A 51 -1.20 1.60 14.53
CA TYR A 51 -1.04 2.28 13.23
C TYR A 51 -2.05 1.83 12.17
N LEU A 52 -2.95 0.91 12.50
CA LEU A 52 -4.02 0.51 11.59
C LEU A 52 -5.00 1.67 11.30
N PRO A 53 -5.45 2.47 12.29
CA PRO A 53 -6.24 3.67 12.01
C PRO A 53 -5.53 4.67 11.09
N LEU A 54 -4.21 4.80 11.21
CA LEU A 54 -3.41 5.73 10.40
C LEU A 54 -3.52 5.41 8.91
N ILE A 55 -3.27 4.14 8.52
CA ILE A 55 -3.38 3.74 7.11
C ILE A 55 -4.82 3.82 6.62
N LEU A 56 -5.82 3.45 7.43
CA LEU A 56 -7.24 3.51 7.04
C LEU A 56 -7.74 4.94 6.81
N ILE A 57 -7.40 5.87 7.70
CA ILE A 57 -7.77 7.29 7.57
C ILE A 57 -7.07 7.91 6.36
N SER A 58 -5.77 7.63 6.22
CA SER A 58 -4.96 8.08 5.09
C SER A 58 -5.52 7.55 3.76
N MET A 59 -5.93 6.28 3.70
CA MET A 59 -6.58 5.70 2.55
C MET A 59 -7.90 6.38 2.22
N LEU A 60 -8.79 6.55 3.21
CA LEU A 60 -10.11 7.16 3.01
C LEU A 60 -9.98 8.61 2.52
N PHE A 61 -9.08 9.39 3.13
CA PHE A 61 -8.77 10.74 2.70
C PHE A 61 -8.31 10.79 1.23
N ASN A 62 -7.33 9.97 0.87
CA ASN A 62 -6.79 9.96 -0.50
C ASN A 62 -7.80 9.44 -1.53
N TYR A 63 -8.60 8.43 -1.18
CA TYR A 63 -9.66 7.93 -2.05
C TYR A 63 -10.70 9.01 -2.36
N THR A 64 -11.21 9.67 -1.31
CA THR A 64 -12.20 10.74 -1.48
C THR A 64 -11.63 11.88 -2.32
N LEU A 65 -10.38 12.29 -2.07
CA LEU A 65 -9.74 13.35 -2.82
C LEU A 65 -9.53 12.98 -4.30
N GLY A 66 -9.06 11.76 -4.59
CA GLY A 66 -8.91 11.23 -5.95
C GLY A 66 -10.23 11.18 -6.72
N ARG A 67 -11.32 10.76 -6.06
CA ARG A 67 -12.67 10.76 -6.65
C ARG A 67 -13.17 12.17 -6.98
N HIS A 68 -12.92 13.14 -6.09
CA HIS A 68 -13.28 14.54 -6.34
C HIS A 68 -12.48 15.13 -7.50
N LEU A 69 -11.17 14.85 -7.58
CA LEU A 69 -10.29 15.29 -8.67
C LEU A 69 -10.81 14.86 -10.04
N SER A 70 -11.16 13.58 -10.18
CA SER A 70 -11.71 13.04 -11.42
C SER A 70 -13.05 13.69 -11.80
N SER A 71 -13.99 13.77 -10.84
CA SER A 71 -15.33 14.32 -11.09
C SER A 71 -15.33 15.80 -11.51
N ARG A 72 -14.40 16.60 -10.98
CA ARG A 72 -14.30 18.04 -11.29
C ARG A 72 -13.67 18.30 -12.65
N LYS A 73 -12.72 17.47 -13.07
CA LYS A 73 -12.12 17.56 -14.40
C LYS A 73 -13.13 17.27 -15.50
N GLN A 74 -14.00 16.28 -15.31
CA GLN A 74 -15.13 16.02 -16.22
C GLN A 74 -16.09 17.21 -16.36
N ARG A 75 -16.15 18.10 -15.36
CA ARG A 75 -16.99 19.32 -15.35
C ARG A 75 -16.26 20.58 -15.81
N GLY A 76 -15.06 20.46 -16.40
CA GLY A 76 -14.30 21.59 -16.96
C GLY A 76 -13.68 22.54 -15.92
N ARG A 77 -13.58 22.15 -14.63
CA ARG A 77 -13.04 23.00 -13.57
C ARG A 77 -11.56 22.71 -13.29
N GLU A 78 -10.67 23.16 -14.19
CA GLU A 78 -9.24 22.83 -14.12
C GLU A 78 -8.48 23.49 -12.94
N ALA A 79 -8.80 24.74 -12.60
CA ALA A 79 -8.07 25.48 -11.56
C ALA A 79 -8.20 24.85 -10.16
N GLY A 80 -9.41 24.36 -9.81
CA GLY A 80 -9.66 23.71 -8.52
C GLY A 80 -8.99 22.35 -8.36
N ASN A 81 -8.58 21.71 -9.47
CA ASN A 81 -7.95 20.39 -9.42
C ASN A 81 -6.48 20.46 -9.02
N ARG A 82 -5.76 21.54 -9.39
CA ARG A 82 -4.37 21.73 -8.95
C ARG A 82 -4.30 21.93 -7.44
N LEU A 83 -5.20 22.73 -6.87
CA LEU A 83 -5.25 22.95 -5.43
C LEU A 83 -5.55 21.66 -4.66
N LEU A 84 -6.55 20.88 -5.09
CA LEU A 84 -6.87 19.59 -4.46
C LEU A 84 -5.70 18.60 -4.54
N LEU A 85 -5.01 18.53 -5.68
CA LEU A 85 -3.82 17.69 -5.81
C LEU A 85 -2.71 18.14 -4.86
N THR A 86 -2.43 19.44 -4.79
CA THR A 86 -1.43 19.99 -3.87
C THR A 86 -1.77 19.69 -2.42
N ILE A 87 -3.03 19.88 -2.00
CA ILE A 87 -3.48 19.53 -0.63
C ILE A 87 -3.25 18.05 -0.34
N GLY A 88 -3.59 17.18 -1.29
CA GLY A 88 -3.38 15.74 -1.15
C GLY A 88 -1.91 15.35 -1.01
N ILE A 89 -1.05 15.91 -1.86
CA ILE A 89 0.40 15.68 -1.80
C ILE A 89 0.96 16.21 -0.48
N LEU A 90 0.60 17.42 -0.07
CA LEU A 90 1.05 18.01 1.20
C LEU A 90 0.59 17.20 2.42
N PHE A 91 -0.64 16.67 2.40
CA PHE A 91 -1.12 15.79 3.47
C PHE A 91 -0.27 14.51 3.58
N ASN A 92 -0.03 13.84 2.45
CA ASN A 92 0.77 12.62 2.39
C ASN A 92 2.22 12.85 2.82
N LEU A 93 2.87 13.89 2.28
CA LEU A 93 4.22 14.27 2.65
C LEU A 93 4.31 14.78 4.10
N GLY A 94 3.26 15.44 4.59
CA GLY A 94 3.17 15.88 5.98
C GLY A 94 3.13 14.71 6.96
N LEU A 95 2.32 13.68 6.69
CA LEU A 95 2.33 12.45 7.49
C LEU A 95 3.69 11.75 7.46
N LEU A 96 4.31 11.65 6.29
CA LEU A 96 5.64 11.07 6.15
C LEU A 96 6.71 11.90 6.89
N GLY A 97 6.66 13.22 6.75
CA GLY A 97 7.52 14.17 7.44
C GLY A 97 7.41 14.04 8.96
N TYR A 98 6.19 14.01 9.48
CA TYR A 98 5.92 13.86 10.91
C TYR A 98 6.46 12.54 11.49
N TYR A 99 6.12 11.40 10.91
CA TYR A 99 6.49 10.11 11.48
C TYR A 99 7.92 9.67 11.19
N LYS A 100 8.52 10.10 10.08
CA LYS A 100 9.85 9.62 9.65
C LYS A 100 10.96 10.65 9.82
N TYR A 101 10.65 11.94 9.68
CA TYR A 101 11.67 12.99 9.57
C TYR A 101 11.57 14.04 10.67
N ALA A 102 10.57 14.00 11.57
CA ALA A 102 10.42 15.03 12.61
C ALA A 102 11.64 15.11 13.53
N ASP A 103 12.09 13.99 14.09
CA ASP A 103 13.25 13.96 14.97
C ASP A 103 14.54 14.36 14.23
N PHE A 104 14.69 13.91 12.98
CA PHE A 104 15.80 14.35 12.13
C PHE A 104 15.80 15.87 11.93
N LEU A 105 14.64 16.48 11.66
CA LEU A 105 14.52 17.93 11.50
C LEU A 105 14.82 18.66 12.82
N LEU A 106 14.31 18.17 13.95
CA LEU A 106 14.56 18.76 15.27
C LEU A 106 16.04 18.69 15.65
N ASP A 107 16.71 17.57 15.40
CA ASP A 107 18.14 17.39 15.68
C ASP A 107 19.02 18.37 14.87
N ASN A 108 18.70 18.56 13.59
CA ASN A 108 19.39 19.54 12.75
C ASN A 108 19.13 20.99 13.20
N LEU A 109 17.90 21.33 13.61
CA LEU A 109 17.58 22.65 14.14
C LEU A 109 18.30 22.92 15.47
N ASN A 110 18.33 21.95 16.37
CA ASN A 110 19.08 22.04 17.62
C ASN A 110 20.57 22.26 17.38
N THR A 111 21.14 21.58 16.39
CA THR A 111 22.54 21.74 16.02
C THR A 111 22.82 23.12 15.41
N LEU A 112 21.94 23.61 14.52
CA LEU A 112 22.14 24.87 13.80
C LEU A 112 21.85 26.12 14.64
N LEU A 113 20.81 26.09 15.46
CA LEU A 113 20.33 27.21 16.26
C LEU A 113 20.78 27.15 17.72
N HIS A 114 21.56 26.11 18.09
CA HIS A 114 21.97 25.82 19.46
C HIS A 114 20.79 25.76 20.45
N THR A 115 19.63 25.30 19.97
CA THR A 115 18.43 25.09 20.78
C THR A 115 18.44 23.70 21.43
N GLN A 116 17.64 23.52 22.47
CA GLN A 116 17.42 22.24 23.15
C GLN A 116 15.95 21.82 23.04
N LEU A 117 15.45 21.69 21.82
CA LEU A 117 14.10 21.15 21.60
C LEU A 117 14.10 19.65 21.86
N ASP A 118 13.13 19.17 22.63
CA ASP A 118 12.97 17.73 22.89
C ASP A 118 12.56 17.00 21.61
N LEU A 119 13.15 15.82 21.40
CA LEU A 119 12.79 14.92 20.30
C LEU A 119 11.46 14.22 20.61
N LEU A 120 10.67 13.92 19.58
CA LEU A 120 9.37 13.27 19.75
C LEU A 120 9.48 11.75 19.94
N HIS A 121 10.57 11.13 19.45
CA HIS A 121 10.81 9.68 19.54
C HIS A 121 9.62 8.84 19.06
N LEU A 122 9.01 9.28 17.95
CA LEU A 122 7.85 8.62 17.38
C LEU A 122 8.22 7.24 16.85
N ALA A 123 7.45 6.22 17.23
CA ALA A 123 7.59 4.91 16.62
C ALA A 123 7.16 4.99 15.14
N LEU A 124 7.98 4.41 14.27
CA LEU A 124 7.86 4.54 12.81
C LEU A 124 6.86 3.52 12.28
N PRO A 125 5.74 3.94 11.65
CA PRO A 125 4.79 3.00 11.07
C PRO A 125 5.46 2.20 9.95
N LEU A 126 5.30 0.88 9.98
CA LEU A 126 5.80 0.01 8.93
C LEU A 126 5.25 0.47 7.57
N ALA A 127 6.08 0.44 6.54
CA ALA A 127 5.67 0.76 5.17
C ALA A 127 5.15 2.19 4.91
N ILE A 128 5.27 3.14 5.84
CA ILE A 128 4.76 4.52 5.65
C ILE A 128 5.21 5.16 4.34
N SER A 129 6.48 5.04 4.00
CA SER A 129 6.99 5.59 2.75
C SER A 129 6.29 4.98 1.52
N PHE A 130 6.07 3.67 1.51
CA PHE A 130 5.50 2.97 0.36
C PHE A 130 4.04 3.36 0.13
N TYR A 131 3.18 3.25 1.16
CA TYR A 131 1.78 3.61 0.98
C TYR A 131 1.61 5.11 0.73
N THR A 132 2.45 5.98 1.30
CA THR A 132 2.46 7.41 1.00
C THR A 132 2.73 7.67 -0.48
N PHE A 133 3.77 7.07 -1.06
CA PHE A 133 4.09 7.27 -2.47
C PHE A 133 3.07 6.63 -3.42
N GLN A 134 2.52 5.45 -3.07
CA GLN A 134 1.42 4.85 -3.83
C GLN A 134 0.17 5.73 -3.83
N GLN A 135 -0.19 6.31 -2.69
CA GLN A 135 -1.33 7.22 -2.59
C GLN A 135 -1.10 8.52 -3.38
N ILE A 136 0.11 9.08 -3.35
CA ILE A 136 0.50 10.21 -4.20
C ILE A 136 0.40 9.83 -5.68
N ALA A 137 0.94 8.67 -6.09
CA ALA A 137 0.83 8.19 -7.46
C ALA A 137 -0.65 8.07 -7.89
N TYR A 138 -1.51 7.50 -7.04
CA TYR A 138 -2.94 7.44 -7.30
C TYR A 138 -3.60 8.82 -7.47
N LEU A 139 -3.23 9.82 -6.65
CA LEU A 139 -3.74 11.19 -6.79
C LEU A 139 -3.29 11.83 -8.11
N VAL A 140 -2.03 11.61 -8.50
CA VAL A 140 -1.47 12.10 -9.78
C VAL A 140 -2.13 11.42 -10.96
N ASP A 141 -2.26 10.09 -10.95
CA ASP A 141 -2.95 9.30 -11.98
C ASP A 141 -4.43 9.78 -12.09
N SER A 142 -5.08 10.07 -10.95
CA SER A 142 -6.45 10.60 -10.92
C SER A 142 -6.55 12.03 -11.48
N TYR A 143 -5.55 12.87 -11.21
CA TYR A 143 -5.46 14.20 -11.82
C TYR A 143 -5.25 14.13 -13.35
N ARG A 144 -4.52 13.10 -13.81
CA ARG A 144 -4.26 12.84 -15.23
C ARG A 144 -5.41 12.13 -15.97
N ASN A 145 -6.43 11.64 -15.27
CA ASN A 145 -7.49 10.75 -15.79
C ASN A 145 -6.96 9.39 -16.28
N GLU A 146 -5.87 8.90 -15.70
CA GLU A 146 -5.31 7.58 -15.99
C GLU A 146 -5.97 6.50 -15.12
N THR A 147 -6.63 6.90 -14.01
CA THR A 147 -7.46 6.00 -13.20
C THR A 147 -8.83 5.78 -13.87
N LYS A 148 -9.09 4.54 -14.30
CA LYS A 148 -10.32 4.14 -14.99
C LYS A 148 -11.42 3.58 -14.07
N GLU A 149 -11.05 3.12 -12.88
CA GLU A 149 -11.96 2.46 -11.94
C GLU A 149 -11.84 3.13 -10.56
N TYR A 150 -12.88 3.86 -10.14
CA TYR A 150 -12.93 4.58 -8.86
C TYR A 150 -13.65 3.79 -7.76
N ASP A 151 -13.59 2.46 -7.83
CA ASP A 151 -14.14 1.61 -6.80
C ASP A 151 -13.23 1.64 -5.57
N PHE A 152 -13.83 1.84 -4.38
CA PHE A 152 -13.09 1.91 -3.14
C PHE A 152 -12.36 0.59 -2.85
N LEU A 153 -12.97 -0.54 -3.20
CA LEU A 153 -12.39 -1.84 -2.92
C LEU A 153 -11.14 -2.10 -3.78
N ASN A 154 -11.18 -1.75 -5.07
CA ASN A 154 -9.99 -1.80 -5.93
C ASN A 154 -8.87 -0.88 -5.41
N TYR A 155 -9.20 0.35 -5.03
CA TYR A 155 -8.24 1.26 -4.41
C TYR A 155 -7.66 0.71 -3.10
N ALA A 156 -8.50 0.08 -2.27
CA ALA A 156 -8.07 -0.54 -1.02
C ALA A 156 -7.11 -1.70 -1.27
N VAL A 157 -7.37 -2.56 -2.26
CA VAL A 157 -6.42 -3.61 -2.69
C VAL A 157 -5.11 -2.97 -3.16
N PHE A 158 -5.17 -1.93 -4.02
CA PHE A 158 -3.99 -1.25 -4.54
C PHE A 158 -3.05 -0.76 -3.42
N VAL A 159 -3.59 -0.07 -2.41
CA VAL A 159 -2.79 0.48 -1.32
C VAL A 159 -2.33 -0.58 -0.33
N THR A 160 -3.19 -1.55 0.00
CA THR A 160 -2.92 -2.44 1.13
C THR A 160 -2.20 -3.73 0.76
N PHE A 161 -2.18 -4.14 -0.51
CA PHE A 161 -1.74 -5.47 -0.93
C PHE A 161 -0.39 -5.88 -0.31
N PHE A 162 -0.45 -6.82 0.63
CA PHE A 162 0.68 -7.13 1.52
C PHE A 162 1.99 -7.51 0.82
N PRO A 163 2.02 -8.22 -0.34
CA PRO A 163 3.28 -8.54 -1.02
C PRO A 163 4.01 -7.29 -1.48
N GLN A 164 3.26 -6.22 -1.77
CA GLN A 164 3.82 -4.97 -2.25
C GLN A 164 4.03 -3.95 -1.13
N LEU A 165 3.12 -3.88 -0.15
CA LEU A 165 3.09 -2.83 0.85
C LEU A 165 4.44 -2.62 1.56
N SER A 166 5.13 -3.69 1.93
CA SER A 166 6.34 -3.56 2.76
C SER A 166 7.65 -3.39 1.99
N ALA A 167 7.75 -3.92 0.76
CA ALA A 167 9.03 -3.98 0.04
C ALA A 167 8.90 -4.11 -1.50
N GLY A 168 7.71 -3.90 -2.06
CA GLY A 168 7.51 -3.98 -3.50
C GLY A 168 7.93 -2.69 -4.22
N PRO A 169 8.17 -2.74 -5.54
CA PRO A 169 8.35 -1.53 -6.34
C PRO A 169 7.11 -0.63 -6.20
N ILE A 170 7.30 0.69 -6.32
CA ILE A 170 6.20 1.63 -6.39
C ILE A 170 5.53 1.42 -7.76
N VAL A 171 4.33 0.84 -7.77
CA VAL A 171 3.57 0.59 -9.00
C VAL A 171 2.44 1.60 -9.14
N HIS A 172 2.03 1.87 -10.37
CA HIS A 172 0.89 2.72 -10.64
C HIS A 172 -0.43 1.94 -10.58
N HIS A 173 -1.50 2.63 -10.20
CA HIS A 173 -2.83 2.03 -10.11
C HIS A 173 -3.29 1.53 -11.49
N ALA A 174 -2.98 2.28 -12.54
CA ALA A 174 -3.30 1.93 -13.93
C ALA A 174 -2.62 0.63 -14.42
N GLU A 175 -1.50 0.23 -13.81
CA GLU A 175 -0.76 -0.98 -14.18
C GLU A 175 -1.21 -2.21 -13.38
N MET A 176 -1.55 -2.02 -12.10
CA MET A 176 -1.91 -3.10 -11.19
C MET A 176 -3.37 -3.55 -11.38
N MET A 177 -4.31 -2.62 -11.42
CA MET A 177 -5.75 -2.97 -11.42
C MET A 177 -6.21 -3.82 -12.61
N PRO A 178 -5.74 -3.60 -13.85
CA PRO A 178 -6.10 -4.48 -14.97
C PRO A 178 -5.72 -5.95 -14.73
N GLN A 179 -4.72 -6.23 -13.89
CA GLN A 179 -4.31 -7.60 -13.55
C GLN A 179 -5.33 -8.28 -12.64
N PHE A 180 -5.98 -7.55 -11.72
CA PHE A 180 -7.04 -8.06 -10.87
C PHE A 180 -8.38 -8.21 -11.63
N SER A 181 -8.62 -7.37 -12.64
CA SER A 181 -9.84 -7.45 -13.46
C SER A 181 -9.83 -8.61 -14.46
N ARG A 182 -8.65 -9.05 -14.94
CA ARG A 182 -8.49 -10.15 -15.90
C ARG A 182 -9.00 -11.50 -15.35
N LYS A 183 -10.03 -12.07 -16.02
CA LYS A 183 -10.62 -13.38 -15.65
C LYS A 183 -9.60 -14.51 -15.52
N LYS A 184 -8.61 -14.57 -16.42
CA LYS A 184 -7.55 -15.59 -16.41
C LYS A 184 -6.72 -15.59 -15.13
N ASN A 185 -6.52 -14.43 -14.51
CA ASN A 185 -5.71 -14.27 -13.30
C ASN A 185 -6.47 -14.69 -12.03
N LYS A 186 -7.79 -14.87 -12.13
CA LYS A 186 -8.65 -15.31 -11.03
C LYS A 186 -8.70 -16.84 -10.92
N LEU A 187 -8.15 -17.55 -11.92
CA LEU A 187 -8.08 -19.00 -11.97
C LEU A 187 -6.70 -19.46 -11.49
N VAL A 188 -6.67 -20.62 -10.85
CA VAL A 188 -5.44 -21.27 -10.42
C VAL A 188 -4.62 -21.67 -11.66
N SER A 189 -3.39 -21.19 -11.73
CA SER A 189 -2.41 -21.57 -12.76
C SER A 189 -1.24 -22.28 -12.09
N TYR A 190 -1.07 -23.58 -12.37
CA TYR A 190 0.06 -24.37 -11.87
C TYR A 190 1.42 -23.78 -12.28
N HIS A 191 1.49 -23.19 -13.47
CA HIS A 191 2.69 -22.49 -13.94
C HIS A 191 3.04 -21.29 -13.04
N ASN A 192 2.05 -20.46 -12.69
CA ASN A 192 2.27 -19.30 -11.82
C ASN A 192 2.62 -19.72 -10.38
N ILE A 193 2.03 -20.81 -9.88
CA ILE A 193 2.35 -21.36 -8.56
C ILE A 193 3.81 -21.83 -8.53
N ALA A 194 4.23 -22.64 -9.51
CA ALA A 194 5.59 -23.15 -9.58
C ALA A 194 6.61 -22.00 -9.70
N LEU A 195 6.34 -21.02 -10.57
CA LEU A 195 7.19 -19.84 -10.72
C LEU A 195 7.25 -18.99 -9.43
N GLY A 196 6.10 -18.78 -8.78
CA GLY A 196 6.01 -18.02 -7.54
C GLY A 196 6.77 -18.69 -6.39
N LEU A 197 6.61 -20.01 -6.21
CA LEU A 197 7.36 -20.78 -5.22
C LEU A 197 8.86 -20.77 -5.51
N PHE A 198 9.26 -20.88 -6.77
CA PHE A 198 10.67 -20.81 -7.16
C PHE A 198 11.29 -19.44 -6.83
N VAL A 199 10.64 -18.34 -7.23
CA VAL A 199 11.10 -16.97 -6.92
C VAL A 199 11.13 -16.73 -5.42
N PHE A 200 10.10 -17.19 -4.69
CA PHE A 200 10.02 -17.07 -3.23
C PHE A 200 11.16 -17.84 -2.54
N ALA A 201 11.41 -19.08 -2.92
CA ALA A 201 12.48 -19.91 -2.35
C ALA A 201 13.87 -19.31 -2.62
N MET A 202 14.11 -18.83 -3.84
CA MET A 202 15.36 -18.12 -4.18
C MET A 202 15.54 -16.84 -3.36
N GLY A 203 14.48 -16.05 -3.17
CA GLY A 203 14.50 -14.86 -2.33
C GLY A 203 14.76 -15.18 -0.86
N LEU A 204 14.09 -16.21 -0.35
CA LEU A 204 14.26 -16.70 1.03
C LEU A 204 15.69 -17.16 1.28
N PHE A 205 16.28 -17.95 0.37
CA PHE A 205 17.67 -18.40 0.48
C PHE A 205 18.64 -17.21 0.54
N LYS A 206 18.52 -16.26 -0.40
CA LYS A 206 19.36 -15.05 -0.40
C LYS A 206 19.22 -14.24 0.88
N LYS A 207 17.99 -14.10 1.40
CA LYS A 207 17.73 -13.33 2.62
C LYS A 207 18.34 -14.01 3.84
N VAL A 208 18.00 -15.28 4.08
CA VAL A 208 18.38 -16.00 5.30
C VAL A 208 19.86 -16.40 5.30
N THR A 209 20.41 -16.82 4.16
CA THR A 209 21.74 -17.45 4.08
C THR A 209 22.86 -16.50 3.67
N ILE A 210 22.54 -15.40 2.98
CA ILE A 210 23.55 -14.45 2.49
C ILE A 210 23.44 -13.12 3.23
N ALA A 211 22.23 -12.59 3.38
CA ALA A 211 22.04 -11.24 3.94
C ALA A 211 21.94 -11.21 5.47
N ASP A 212 21.34 -12.24 6.08
CA ASP A 212 21.11 -12.32 7.53
C ASP A 212 22.12 -13.25 8.25
N THR A 213 23.12 -13.77 7.52
CA THR A 213 24.28 -14.52 8.07
C THR A 213 25.43 -13.56 8.33
#